data_AF-A0A529XZ01-F1
#
_entry.id   AF-A0A529XZ01-F1
#
_cell.length_a   1.000
_cell.length_b   1.000
_cell.length_c   1.000
_cell.angle_alpha   90.00
_cell.angle_beta   90.00
_cell.angle_gamma   90.00
#
_symmetry.space_group_name_H-M   'P 1'
#
loop_
_entity.id
_entity.type
_entity.pdbx_description
1 polymer ?
#
loop_
_entity_poly.entity_id
_entity_poly.type
_entity_poly.pdbx_seq_one_letter_code
_entity_poly.pdbx_strand_id
1 'polypeptide(L)'
;MDASSKNKRPRGKLSREMIEDAAFEVIEREGLSGVSMRKLAARLGCEAMSIYHHFPSQAHLYEALVDRQMSGLVIPGADLPWRERARIGMQEFRRVATEHPAFAPFIV
;
A
#
# COMPACT_ATOMS: atom_id res chain seq x y z
N MET A 1 -34.16 16.99 -21.40
CA MET A 1 -32.96 17.53 -20.72
C MET A 1 -32.74 16.72 -19.44
N ASP A 2 -32.76 15.40 -19.51
CA ASP A 2 -31.67 14.49 -19.94
C ASP A 2 -30.58 14.30 -18.88
N ALA A 3 -30.88 13.34 -18.02
CA ALA A 3 -30.01 12.23 -17.61
C ALA A 3 -28.51 12.50 -17.42
N SER A 4 -28.12 12.82 -16.18
CA SER A 4 -26.79 12.48 -15.70
C SER A 4 -26.74 10.99 -15.33
N SER A 5 -26.57 10.13 -16.35
CA SER A 5 -26.23 8.73 -16.12
C SER A 5 -24.77 8.67 -15.65
N LYS A 6 -24.56 8.73 -14.34
CA LYS A 6 -23.26 8.41 -13.73
C LYS A 6 -23.02 6.92 -13.92
N ASN A 7 -22.23 6.61 -14.93
CA ASN A 7 -21.72 5.29 -15.28
C ASN A 7 -21.10 4.61 -14.04
N LYS A 8 -21.89 3.79 -13.33
CA LYS A 8 -21.37 2.90 -12.28
C LYS A 8 -20.64 1.78 -13.00
N ARG A 9 -19.30 1.89 -13.09
CA ARG A 9 -18.44 0.73 -13.36
C ARG A 9 -18.92 -0.42 -12.46
N PRO A 10 -19.10 -1.64 -12.98
CA PRO A 10 -19.48 -2.78 -12.15
C PRO A 10 -18.37 -2.94 -11.12
N ARG A 11 -18.66 -2.57 -9.86
CA ARG A 11 -17.69 -2.73 -8.78
C ARG A 11 -17.52 -4.22 -8.60
N GLY A 12 -16.36 -4.73 -9.02
CA GLY A 12 -15.91 -6.06 -8.59
C GLY A 12 -16.02 -6.15 -7.07
N LYS A 13 -16.17 -7.38 -6.57
CA LYS A 13 -16.20 -7.64 -5.12
C LYS A 13 -14.97 -7.00 -4.49
N LEU A 14 -15.17 -6.24 -3.41
CA LEU A 14 -14.09 -5.62 -2.65
C LEU A 14 -13.04 -6.69 -2.29
N SER A 15 -11.76 -6.39 -2.56
CA SER A 15 -10.62 -7.27 -2.24
C SER A 15 -9.58 -6.52 -1.40
N ARG A 16 -8.66 -7.27 -0.78
CA ARG A 16 -7.52 -6.70 -0.07
C ARG A 16 -6.65 -5.85 -0.99
N GLU A 17 -6.32 -6.37 -2.17
CA GLU A 17 -5.51 -5.67 -3.18
C GLU A 17 -6.14 -4.33 -3.59
N MET A 18 -7.45 -4.29 -3.83
CA MET A 18 -8.14 -3.03 -4.17
C MET A 18 -8.07 -1.98 -3.05
N ILE A 19 -8.15 -2.43 -1.79
CA ILE A 19 -8.03 -1.54 -0.63
C ILE A 19 -6.60 -1.03 -0.50
N GLU A 20 -5.61 -1.93 -0.65
CA GLU A 20 -4.19 -1.59 -0.63
C GLU A 20 -3.83 -0.61 -1.73
N ASP A 21 -4.24 -0.85 -2.98
CA ASP A 21 -4.03 0.06 -4.11
C ASP A 21 -4.59 1.46 -3.82
N ALA A 22 -5.84 1.52 -3.33
CA ALA A 22 -6.47 2.78 -3.02
C ALA A 22 -5.78 3.52 -1.88
N ALA A 23 -5.25 2.80 -0.89
CA ALA A 23 -4.48 3.37 0.22
C ALA A 23 -3.11 3.85 -0.23
N PHE A 24 -2.43 3.06 -1.09
CA PHE A 24 -1.14 3.40 -1.65
C PHE A 24 -1.20 4.71 -2.44
N GLU A 25 -2.19 4.84 -3.33
CA GLU A 25 -2.42 6.08 -4.08
C GLU A 25 -2.74 7.29 -3.18
N VAL A 26 -3.40 7.08 -2.04
CA VAL A 26 -3.67 8.17 -1.08
C VAL A 26 -2.38 8.59 -0.38
N ILE A 27 -1.53 7.64 0.01
CA ILE A 27 -0.24 7.92 0.66
C ILE A 27 0.68 8.68 -0.28
N GLU A 28 0.79 8.24 -1.53
CA GLU A 28 1.60 8.92 -2.56
C GLU A 28 1.15 10.37 -2.81
N ARG A 29 -0.16 10.65 -2.74
CA ARG A 29 -0.69 11.99 -3.03
C ARG A 29 -0.77 12.91 -1.82
N GLU A 30 -1.07 12.36 -0.65
CA GLU A 30 -1.53 13.13 0.51
C GLU A 30 -0.74 12.80 1.78
N GLY A 31 0.23 11.89 1.68
CA GLY A 31 0.99 11.39 2.81
C GLY A 31 0.15 10.52 3.75
N LEU A 32 0.79 10.07 4.82
CA LEU A 32 0.23 9.11 5.77
C LEU A 32 -1.01 9.63 6.51
N SER A 33 -0.99 10.91 6.90
CA SER A 33 -2.11 11.57 7.56
C SER A 33 -3.36 11.65 6.66
N GLY A 34 -3.18 11.50 5.35
CA GLY A 34 -4.25 11.45 4.37
C GLY A 34 -5.09 10.17 4.42
N VAL A 35 -4.62 9.10 5.07
CA VAL A 35 -5.30 7.79 5.11
C VAL A 35 -6.23 7.69 6.31
N SER A 36 -7.48 7.34 6.04
CA SER A 36 -8.41 6.83 7.05
C SER A 36 -9.36 5.79 6.44
N MET A 37 -9.83 4.86 7.26
CA MET A 37 -10.77 3.80 6.81
C MET A 37 -12.04 4.39 6.17
N ARG A 38 -12.56 5.50 6.71
CA ARG A 38 -13.74 6.18 6.16
C ARG A 38 -13.48 6.80 4.79
N LYS A 39 -12.32 7.42 4.60
CA LYS A 39 -11.95 8.05 3.33
C LYS A 39 -11.69 7.01 2.24
N LEU A 40 -11.03 5.91 2.60
CA LEU A 40 -10.87 4.77 1.69
C LEU A 40 -12.21 4.19 1.28
N ALA A 41 -13.14 4.01 2.23
CA ALA A 41 -14.48 3.52 1.95
C ALA A 41 -15.25 4.44 1.00
N ALA A 42 -15.20 5.76 1.23
CA ALA A 42 -15.80 6.75 0.34
C ALA A 42 -15.19 6.68 -1.08
N ARG A 43 -13.86 6.53 -1.19
CA ARG A 43 -13.15 6.43 -2.47
C ARG A 43 -13.49 5.16 -3.24
N LEU A 44 -13.58 4.03 -2.54
CA LEU A 44 -13.97 2.74 -3.10
C LEU A 44 -15.49 2.63 -3.32
N GLY A 45 -16.26 3.53 -2.70
CA GLY A 45 -17.72 3.56 -2.73
C GLY A 45 -18.36 2.36 -2.04
N CYS A 46 -17.81 1.99 -0.89
CA CYS A 46 -18.31 0.98 0.04
C CYS A 46 -18.50 1.60 1.44
N GLU A 47 -19.00 0.80 2.38
CA GLU A 47 -19.07 1.20 3.78
C GLU A 47 -17.73 0.92 4.49
N ALA A 48 -17.40 1.71 5.51
CA ALA A 48 -16.16 1.51 6.28
C ALA A 48 -16.09 0.09 6.88
N MET A 49 -17.23 -0.46 7.31
CA MET A 49 -17.30 -1.83 7.80
C MET A 49 -16.83 -2.84 6.77
N SER A 50 -17.13 -2.65 5.48
CA SER A 50 -16.64 -3.55 4.42
C SER A 50 -15.11 -3.62 4.40
N ILE A 51 -14.41 -2.51 4.63
CA ILE A 51 -12.95 -2.49 4.72
C ILE A 51 -12.48 -3.18 6.01
N TYR A 52 -13.17 -2.97 7.13
CA TYR A 52 -12.82 -3.63 8.40
C TYR A 52 -12.93 -5.16 8.35
N HIS A 53 -13.75 -5.73 7.45
CA HIS A 53 -13.77 -7.19 7.21
C HIS A 53 -12.47 -7.71 6.57
N HIS A 54 -11.75 -6.87 5.84
CA HIS A 54 -10.45 -7.21 5.25
C HIS A 54 -9.29 -6.81 6.17
N PHE A 55 -9.38 -5.64 6.81
CA PHE A 55 -8.33 -5.11 7.69
C PHE A 55 -8.94 -4.72 9.04
N PRO A 56 -8.70 -5.51 10.10
CA PRO A 56 -9.30 -5.27 11.41
C PRO A 56 -8.98 -3.89 12.00
N SER A 57 -7.87 -3.29 11.60
CA SER A 57 -7.51 -1.93 11.96
C SER A 57 -6.71 -1.26 10.84
N GLN A 58 -6.56 0.06 10.96
CA GLN A 58 -5.68 0.84 10.07
C GLN A 58 -4.21 0.41 10.19
N ALA A 59 -3.78 -0.07 11.36
CA ALA A 59 -2.43 -0.62 11.53
C ALA A 59 -2.20 -1.88 10.67
N HIS A 60 -3.16 -2.80 10.63
CA HIS A 60 -3.07 -3.99 9.76
C HIS A 60 -3.03 -3.64 8.27
N LEU A 61 -3.70 -2.55 7.86
CA LEU A 61 -3.58 -2.05 6.50
C LEU A 61 -2.17 -1.54 6.24
N TYR A 62 -1.58 -0.79 7.17
CA TYR A 62 -0.21 -0.30 7.03
C TYR A 62 0.82 -1.42 7.00
N GLU A 63 0.68 -2.45 7.84
CA GLU A 63 1.51 -3.65 7.79
C GLU A 63 1.48 -4.30 6.40
N ALA A 64 0.29 -4.49 5.83
CA ALA A 64 0.16 -5.06 4.48
C ALA A 64 0.79 -4.18 3.39
N LEU A 65 0.68 -2.86 3.50
CA LEU A 65 1.33 -1.94 2.56
C LEU A 65 2.87 -1.98 2.67
N VAL A 66 3.40 -2.11 3.89
CA VAL A 66 4.83 -2.28 4.12
C VAL A 66 5.31 -3.62 3.57
N ASP A 67 4.59 -4.72 3.84
CA ASP A 67 4.91 -6.04 3.29
C ASP A 67 4.93 -6.01 1.76
N ARG A 68 3.92 -5.37 1.14
CA ARG A 68 3.87 -5.17 -0.30
C ARG A 68 5.08 -4.39 -0.80
N GLN A 69 5.45 -3.28 -0.14
CA GLN A 69 6.60 -2.47 -0.52
C GLN A 69 7.92 -3.26 -0.42
N MET A 70 8.07 -4.05 0.64
CA MET A 70 9.26 -4.84 0.91
C MET A 70 9.34 -6.13 0.08
N SER A 71 8.23 -6.60 -0.50
CA SER A 71 8.19 -7.82 -1.32
C SER A 71 9.11 -7.76 -2.54
N GLY A 72 9.47 -6.55 -3.01
CA GLY A 72 10.41 -6.33 -4.10
C GLY A 72 11.89 -6.34 -3.69
N LEU A 73 12.20 -6.56 -2.41
CA LEU A 73 13.59 -6.63 -1.94
C LEU A 73 14.25 -7.93 -2.42
N VAL A 74 15.34 -7.78 -3.17
CA VAL A 74 16.19 -8.92 -3.50
C VAL A 74 17.12 -9.20 -2.33
N ILE A 75 16.90 -10.32 -1.64
CA ILE A 75 17.79 -10.77 -0.58
C ILE A 75 18.91 -11.60 -1.20
N PRO A 76 20.18 -11.18 -1.10
CA PRO A 76 21.29 -11.92 -1.69
C PRO A 76 21.46 -13.29 -1.03
N GLY A 77 21.73 -14.29 -1.87
CA GLY A 77 21.95 -15.67 -1.47
C GLY A 77 23.09 -15.85 -0.48
N ALA A 78 23.08 -16.98 0.23
CA ALA A 78 24.07 -17.31 1.25
C ALA A 78 25.44 -17.72 0.68
N ASP A 79 25.54 -17.85 -0.65
CA ASP A 79 26.74 -18.16 -1.42
C ASP A 79 27.73 -16.98 -1.51
N LEU A 80 27.27 -15.76 -1.24
CA LEU A 80 28.11 -14.56 -1.25
C LEU A 80 28.76 -14.29 0.12
N PRO A 81 29.98 -13.69 0.15
CA PRO A 81 30.60 -13.22 1.38
C PRO A 81 29.69 -12.26 2.16
N TRP A 82 29.69 -12.34 3.49
CA TRP A 82 28.77 -11.56 4.33
C TRP A 82 28.80 -10.05 4.09
N ARG A 83 29.99 -9.49 3.78
CA ARG A 83 30.15 -8.05 3.46
C ARG A 83 29.44 -7.67 2.17
N GLU A 84 29.51 -8.54 1.17
CA GLU A 84 28.87 -8.34 -0.12
C GLU A 84 27.35 -8.49 0.01
N ARG A 85 26.89 -9.48 0.76
CA ARG A 85 25.47 -9.62 1.11
C ARG A 85 24.92 -8.39 1.83
N ALA A 86 25.63 -7.87 2.83
CA ALA A 86 25.23 -6.66 3.53
C ALA A 86 25.16 -5.44 2.59
N ARG A 87 26.15 -5.30 1.70
CA ARG A 87 26.19 -4.22 0.71
C ARG A 87 25.00 -4.29 -0.25
N ILE A 88 24.71 -5.46 -0.82
CA ILE A 88 23.58 -5.65 -1.74
C ILE A 88 22.25 -5.43 -1.01
N GLY A 89 22.08 -5.98 0.20
CA GLY A 89 20.87 -5.78 1.00
C GLY A 89 20.59 -4.31 1.31
N MET A 90 21.63 -3.53 1.67
CA MET A 90 21.49 -2.09 1.89
C MET A 90 21.20 -1.31 0.60
N GLN A 91 21.75 -1.75 -0.55
CA GLN A 91 21.47 -1.15 -1.86
C GLN A 91 20.01 -1.37 -2.29
N GLU A 92 19.49 -2.59 -2.13
CA GLU A 92 18.09 -2.92 -2.43
C GLU A 92 17.12 -2.21 -1.50
N PHE A 93 17.42 -2.19 -0.20
CA PHE A 93 16.65 -1.42 0.76
C PHE A 93 16.60 0.07 0.39
N ARG A 94 17.76 0.65 0.05
CA ARG A 94 17.83 2.04 -0.41
C ARG A 94 16.99 2.25 -1.67
N ARG A 95 17.08 1.35 -2.65
CA ARG A 95 16.30 1.42 -3.90
C ARG A 95 14.80 1.50 -3.60
N VAL A 96 14.29 0.52 -2.85
CA VAL A 96 12.87 0.43 -2.45
C VAL A 96 12.43 1.66 -1.64
N ALA A 97 13.26 2.13 -0.71
CA ALA A 97 12.96 3.32 0.08
C ALA A 97 12.95 4.62 -0.75
N THR A 98 13.75 4.70 -1.82
CA THR A 98 13.79 5.88 -2.71
C THR A 98 12.73 5.87 -3.81
N GLU A 99 12.20 4.70 -4.18
CA GLU A 99 11.10 4.59 -5.17
C GLU A 99 9.78 5.15 -4.61
N HIS A 100 9.57 5.01 -3.30
CA HIS A 100 8.32 5.40 -2.62
C HIS A 100 8.60 6.25 -1.37
N PRO A 101 9.05 7.52 -1.53
CA PRO A 101 9.47 8.36 -0.42
C PRO A 101 8.34 8.65 0.59
N ALA A 102 7.07 8.58 0.16
CA ALA A 102 5.91 8.76 1.03
C ALA A 102 5.78 7.67 2.11
N PHE A 103 6.42 6.50 1.91
CA PHE A 103 6.44 5.38 2.85
C PHE A 103 7.64 5.38 3.78
N ALA A 104 8.60 6.32 3.61
CA ALA A 104 9.78 6.42 4.47
C ALA A 104 9.48 6.43 5.98
N PRO A 105 8.39 7.06 6.49
CA PRO A 105 8.09 7.03 7.93
C PRO A 105 7.66 5.66 8.49
N PHE A 106 7.41 4.64 7.66
CA PHE A 106 7.17 3.27 8.13
C PHE A 106 8.46 2.45 8.27
N ILE A 107 9.56 2.94 7.73
CA ILE A 107 10.79 2.19 7.50
C ILE A 107 11.91 2.64 8.46
N VAL A 108 11.78 3.83 9.06
CA VAL A 108 12.79 4.49 9.91
C VAL A 108 12.26 4.73 11.33
#